data_AF-A0A528BCA0-F1
#
_entry.id   AF-A0A528BCA0-F1
#
_cell.length_a   1.000
_cell.length_b   1.000
_cell.length_c   1.000
_cell.angle_alpha   90.00
_cell.angle_beta   90.00
_cell.angle_gamma   90.00
#
_symmetry.space_group_name_H-M   'P 1'
#
loop_
_entity.id
_entity.type
_entity.pdbx_description
1 polymer ?
#
loop_
_entity_poly.entity_id
_entity_poly.type
_entity_poly.pdbx_seq_one_letter_code
_entity_poly.pdbx_strand_id
1 'polypeptide(L)'
;ALVEGEADEETRIKDDGGTSDEEIEVTRQEEGGELSSGAEQLSVRNFRRDGDGLAAFRRKLATALPARRSFRTVRTHARGKLDLRRSLREIVSADGDVPSPLLRRRQTVPRKLLILIDVSGSMKLHTSDYLKLAHAAVQGADRAEIFTFGTRLTRITTALRIRDRDQALARVAALVDDWDGGTRMG
;
A
#
# COMPACT_ATOMS: atom_id res chain seq x y z
N ALA A 1 44.41 5.86 46.84
CA ALA A 1 44.24 7.29 46.51
C ALA A 1 43.20 7.35 45.40
N LEU A 2 41.90 7.52 45.70
CA LEU A 2 41.18 8.76 46.05
C LEU A 2 41.28 9.83 44.95
N VAL A 3 40.16 9.99 44.22
CA VAL A 3 39.50 11.20 43.66
C VAL A 3 38.09 10.67 43.25
N GLU A 4 37.00 10.70 44.04
CA GLU A 4 36.13 11.82 44.47
C GLU A 4 36.00 12.90 43.39
N GLY A 5 34.87 13.25 42.79
CA GLY A 5 33.45 12.96 42.97
C GLY A 5 32.69 14.04 42.19
N GLU A 6 31.43 13.80 41.84
CA GLU A 6 30.37 14.84 41.92
C GLU A 6 29.01 14.15 41.83
N ALA A 7 28.31 14.19 42.96
CA ALA A 7 26.87 14.03 43.11
C ALA A 7 26.22 15.37 42.70
N ASP A 8 25.07 15.42 42.04
CA ASP A 8 23.70 15.47 42.58
C ASP A 8 22.93 16.21 41.46
N GLU A 9 21.71 15.87 41.05
CA GLU A 9 20.50 16.20 41.80
C GLU A 9 19.33 15.36 41.26
N GLU A 10 18.69 14.66 42.19
CA GLU A 10 17.35 14.11 42.03
C GLU A 10 16.33 15.25 41.78
N THR A 11 15.44 15.07 40.81
CA THR A 11 14.10 15.66 40.86
C THR A 11 13.05 14.55 40.76
N ARG A 12 12.64 14.08 41.95
CA ARG A 12 11.33 13.48 42.26
C ARG A 12 10.24 14.56 42.06
N ILE A 13 8.99 14.36 41.66
CA ILE A 13 8.00 13.28 41.46
C ILE A 13 6.87 13.95 40.63
N LYS A 14 6.16 13.22 39.74
CA LYS A 14 4.68 13.10 39.82
C LYS A 14 4.13 12.09 38.80
N ASP A 15 3.77 10.94 39.35
CA ASP A 15 2.82 9.98 38.81
C ASP A 15 1.42 10.62 38.81
N ASP A 16 0.73 10.56 37.68
CA ASP A 16 -0.73 10.64 37.57
C ASP A 16 -1.14 10.23 36.14
N GLY A 17 -1.36 8.93 35.96
CA GLY A 17 -2.57 8.42 35.31
C GLY A 17 -2.66 8.41 33.78
N GLY A 18 -2.38 7.24 33.21
CA GLY A 18 -3.36 6.56 32.35
C GLY A 18 -3.20 6.69 30.83
N THR A 19 -2.39 5.82 30.24
CA THR A 19 -2.64 5.30 28.88
C THR A 19 -2.36 3.82 28.86
N SER A 20 -3.39 3.04 28.54
CA SER A 20 -3.34 1.59 28.39
C SER A 20 -2.37 1.22 27.27
N ASP A 21 -1.23 0.68 27.65
CA ASP A 21 -0.34 -0.08 26.79
C ASP A 21 -1.06 -1.38 26.39
N GLU A 22 -1.35 -1.55 25.10
CA GLU A 22 -1.45 -2.89 24.50
C GLU A 22 -0.20 -3.07 23.64
N GLU A 23 0.87 -3.47 24.33
CA GLU A 23 2.09 -4.01 23.73
C GLU A 23 1.72 -5.26 22.91
N ILE A 24 1.99 -5.21 21.60
CA ILE A 24 1.92 -6.39 20.74
C ILE A 24 3.14 -7.24 21.08
N GLU A 25 2.97 -8.19 21.99
CA GLU A 25 3.97 -9.17 22.38
C GLU A 25 4.18 -10.16 21.22
N VAL A 26 5.25 -9.97 20.43
CA VAL A 26 5.64 -10.89 19.36
C VAL A 26 6.55 -11.96 19.96
N THR A 27 5.95 -13.01 20.51
CA THR A 27 6.68 -14.20 20.96
C THR A 27 7.22 -14.95 19.73
N ARG A 28 8.49 -14.68 19.36
CA ARG A 28 9.26 -15.56 18.47
C ARG A 28 9.74 -16.77 19.27
N GLN A 29 9.19 -17.93 18.96
CA GLN A 29 9.90 -19.20 19.11
C GLN A 29 10.11 -19.77 17.70
N GLU A 30 11.35 -19.68 17.22
CA GLU A 30 11.84 -20.45 16.09
C GLU A 30 12.53 -21.70 16.64
N GLU A 31 11.87 -22.85 16.55
CA GLU A 31 12.53 -24.16 16.55
C GLU A 31 11.78 -25.07 15.57
N GLY A 32 12.51 -25.74 14.68
CA GLY A 32 11.97 -26.81 13.84
C GLY A 32 12.06 -26.58 12.32
N GLY A 33 13.17 -26.04 11.83
CA GLY A 33 13.56 -26.19 10.43
C GLY A 33 14.27 -27.51 10.21
N GLU A 34 13.55 -28.64 10.17
CA GLU A 34 14.06 -29.92 9.69
C GLU A 34 12.86 -30.83 9.40
N LEU A 35 12.83 -31.43 8.20
CA LEU A 35 11.78 -32.33 7.65
C LEU A 35 10.62 -31.66 6.89
N SER A 36 10.90 -31.03 5.73
CA SER A 36 9.88 -30.86 4.67
C SER A 36 10.07 -31.98 3.64
N SER A 37 9.17 -32.97 3.65
CA SER A 37 9.17 -34.10 2.71
C SER A 37 8.03 -33.97 1.69
N GLY A 38 8.43 -33.71 0.44
CA GLY A 38 7.96 -34.33 -0.82
C GLY A 38 6.47 -34.40 -1.23
N ALA A 39 5.49 -34.10 -0.37
CA ALA A 39 4.07 -34.39 -0.67
C ALA A 39 3.10 -33.33 -0.11
N GLU A 40 3.51 -32.07 -0.03
CA GLU A 40 2.68 -30.97 0.46
C GLU A 40 1.59 -30.63 -0.58
N GLN A 41 0.39 -31.16 -0.33
CA GLN A 41 -0.78 -31.12 -1.20
C GLN A 41 -1.23 -29.69 -1.47
N LEU A 42 -1.43 -29.36 -2.76
CA LEU A 42 -2.06 -28.15 -3.26
C LEU A 42 -3.49 -28.03 -2.69
N SER A 43 -3.64 -27.35 -1.56
CA SER A 43 -4.95 -27.07 -0.97
C SER A 43 -5.53 -25.78 -1.57
N VAL A 44 -6.60 -25.92 -2.34
CA VAL A 44 -7.40 -24.77 -2.80
C VAL A 44 -8.09 -24.15 -1.58
N ARG A 45 -7.72 -22.91 -1.22
CA ARG A 45 -8.31 -22.21 -0.06
C ARG A 45 -9.68 -21.61 -0.37
N ASN A 46 -10.64 -21.83 0.53
CA ASN A 46 -11.97 -21.22 0.52
C ASN A 46 -12.03 -20.02 1.47
N PHE A 47 -12.37 -18.84 0.96
CA PHE A 47 -12.50 -17.62 1.75
C PHE A 47 -13.92 -17.42 2.28
N ARG A 48 -14.07 -17.13 3.58
CA ARG A 48 -15.37 -16.91 4.22
C ARG A 48 -16.00 -15.56 3.83
N ARG A 49 -17.31 -15.56 3.61
CA ARG A 49 -18.11 -14.37 3.29
C ARG A 49 -18.42 -13.57 4.56
N ASP A 50 -17.75 -12.43 4.75
CA ASP A 50 -18.06 -11.45 5.81
C ASP A 50 -18.65 -10.14 5.23
N GLY A 51 -19.29 -9.29 6.05
CA GLY A 51 -19.90 -8.01 5.60
C GLY A 51 -18.92 -6.98 4.99
N ASP A 52 -19.43 -5.86 4.43
CA ASP A 52 -18.63 -4.78 3.80
C ASP A 52 -18.03 -3.81 4.85
N GLY A 53 -17.26 -4.34 5.80
CA GLY A 53 -16.57 -3.53 6.83
C GLY A 53 -15.52 -2.55 6.27
N LEU A 54 -15.13 -2.73 5.00
CA LEU A 54 -14.10 -1.93 4.32
C LEU A 54 -14.67 -0.86 3.38
N ALA A 55 -15.99 -0.68 3.33
CA ALA A 55 -16.64 0.32 2.47
C ALA A 55 -16.09 1.73 2.70
N ALA A 56 -15.93 2.12 3.97
CA ALA A 56 -15.42 3.44 4.35
C ALA A 56 -13.94 3.61 3.96
N PHE A 57 -13.12 2.58 4.17
CA PHE A 57 -11.72 2.55 3.74
C PHE A 57 -11.61 2.75 2.22
N ARG A 58 -12.35 1.95 1.43
CA ARG A 58 -12.38 2.03 -0.03
C ARG A 58 -12.73 3.44 -0.53
N ARG A 59 -13.74 4.09 0.06
CA ARG A 59 -14.15 5.45 -0.34
C ARG A 59 -13.10 6.51 -0.04
N LYS A 60 -12.36 6.38 1.07
CA LYS A 60 -11.36 7.38 1.51
C LYS A 60 -9.99 7.16 0.88
N LEU A 61 -9.69 5.96 0.38
CA LEU A 61 -8.34 5.60 -0.04
C LEU A 61 -7.78 6.50 -1.15
N ALA A 62 -8.53 6.76 -2.21
CA ALA A 62 -8.06 7.59 -3.33
C ALA A 62 -7.62 9.00 -2.91
N THR A 63 -8.32 9.61 -1.96
CA THR A 63 -8.02 10.97 -1.48
C THR A 63 -6.98 10.99 -0.35
N ALA A 64 -6.82 9.87 0.36
CA ALA A 64 -5.81 9.73 1.42
C ALA A 64 -4.39 9.48 0.89
N LEU A 65 -4.24 8.99 -0.34
CA LEU A 65 -2.93 8.72 -0.92
C LEU A 65 -2.12 10.02 -1.13
N PRO A 66 -0.84 10.07 -0.72
CA PRO A 66 0.01 11.24 -0.94
C PRO A 66 0.08 11.61 -2.42
N ALA A 67 -0.02 12.90 -2.70
CA ALA A 67 0.08 13.40 -4.06
C ALA A 67 1.54 13.75 -4.44
N ARG A 68 1.87 13.64 -5.72
CA ARG A 68 3.15 14.11 -6.28
C ARG A 68 2.94 14.95 -7.53
N ARG A 69 3.91 15.82 -7.84
CA ARG A 69 3.95 16.50 -9.14
C ARG A 69 4.42 15.52 -10.22
N SER A 70 3.57 15.31 -11.22
CA SER A 70 3.89 14.61 -12.45
C SER A 70 4.86 15.42 -13.31
N PHE A 71 5.62 14.74 -14.16
CA PHE A 71 6.39 15.37 -15.23
C PHE A 71 5.49 15.92 -16.34
N ARG A 72 4.29 15.37 -16.51
CA ARG A 72 3.30 15.85 -17.48
C ARG A 72 2.75 17.21 -17.06
N THR A 73 2.72 18.15 -17.99
CA THR A 73 2.05 19.44 -17.82
C THR A 73 0.63 19.40 -18.38
N VAL A 74 -0.26 20.17 -17.75
CA VAL A 74 -1.65 20.41 -18.19
C VAL A 74 -1.90 21.90 -18.35
N ARG A 75 -2.86 22.27 -19.21
CA ARG A 75 -3.31 23.66 -19.34
C ARG A 75 -3.87 24.14 -18.00
N THR A 76 -3.65 25.40 -17.69
CA THR A 76 -4.26 26.06 -16.53
C THR A 76 -4.65 27.47 -16.90
N HIS A 77 -5.70 28.00 -16.26
CA HIS A 77 -6.14 29.38 -16.45
C HIS A 77 -5.43 30.35 -15.49
N ALA A 78 -4.80 29.83 -14.42
CA ALA A 78 -4.07 30.63 -13.44
C ALA A 78 -2.91 29.84 -12.82
N ARG A 79 -1.96 30.56 -12.20
CA ARG A 79 -0.84 30.01 -11.41
C ARG A 79 -0.04 28.91 -12.14
N GLY A 80 0.37 29.22 -13.37
CA GLY A 80 1.16 28.34 -14.24
C GLY A 80 2.34 29.06 -14.88
N LYS A 81 3.20 28.32 -15.57
CA LYS A 81 4.26 28.86 -16.41
C LYS A 81 3.73 29.12 -17.82
N LEU A 82 4.26 30.14 -18.50
CA LEU A 82 3.93 30.44 -19.89
C LEU A 82 4.24 29.23 -20.79
N ASP A 83 3.26 28.84 -21.62
CA ASP A 83 3.42 27.82 -22.64
C ASP A 83 3.84 28.47 -23.97
N LEU A 84 5.10 28.91 -24.03
CA LEU A 84 5.65 29.68 -25.16
C LEU A 84 5.28 29.09 -26.54
N ARG A 85 5.42 27.78 -26.73
CA ARG A 85 5.12 27.12 -28.01
C ARG A 85 3.67 27.31 -28.42
N ARG A 86 2.75 27.21 -27.46
CA ARG A 86 1.31 27.29 -27.74
C ARG A 86 0.86 28.74 -27.85
N SER A 87 1.37 29.62 -26.98
CA SER A 87 1.13 31.07 -27.07
C SER A 87 1.60 31.63 -28.41
N LEU A 88 2.83 31.32 -28.85
CA LEU A 88 3.35 31.81 -30.14
C LEU A 88 2.55 31.28 -31.33
N ARG A 89 2.13 30.02 -31.29
CA ARG A 89 1.28 29.44 -32.34
C ARG A 89 -0.07 30.17 -32.43
N GLU A 90 -0.66 30.51 -31.29
CA GLU A 90 -1.93 31.23 -31.23
C GLU A 90 -1.80 32.68 -31.72
N ILE A 91 -0.71 33.37 -31.36
CA ILE A 91 -0.36 34.70 -31.88
C ILE A 91 -0.26 34.70 -33.40
N VAL A 92 0.48 33.76 -33.97
CA VAL A 92 0.62 33.67 -35.44
C VAL A 92 -0.72 33.37 -36.11
N SER A 93 -1.57 32.54 -35.52
CA SER A 93 -2.89 32.24 -36.09
C SER A 93 -3.91 33.38 -35.95
N ALA A 94 -3.64 34.36 -35.09
CA ALA A 94 -4.53 35.47 -34.79
C ALA A 94 -3.93 36.81 -35.24
N ASP A 95 -3.09 36.81 -36.30
CA ASP A 95 -2.43 37.99 -36.87
C ASP A 95 -1.71 38.89 -35.84
N GLY A 96 -1.15 38.28 -34.81
CA GLY A 96 -0.43 38.98 -33.74
C GLY A 96 -1.26 39.23 -32.48
N ASP A 97 -2.56 38.98 -32.48
CA ASP A 97 -3.44 39.28 -31.35
C ASP A 97 -3.65 38.05 -30.45
N VAL A 98 -3.20 38.13 -29.19
CA VAL A 98 -3.57 37.13 -28.18
C VAL A 98 -4.02 37.85 -26.91
N PRO A 99 -5.30 37.71 -26.52
CA PRO A 99 -5.86 38.44 -25.38
C PRO A 99 -5.33 37.92 -24.03
N SER A 100 -4.73 36.71 -23.97
CA SER A 100 -4.11 36.22 -22.74
C SER A 100 -3.03 35.14 -22.96
N PRO A 101 -1.95 35.15 -22.15
CA PRO A 101 -0.92 34.12 -22.25
C PRO A 101 -1.47 32.74 -21.91
N LEU A 102 -1.22 31.75 -22.78
CA LEU A 102 -1.52 30.36 -22.45
C LEU A 102 -0.59 29.85 -21.37
N LEU A 103 -1.16 29.37 -20.26
CA LEU A 103 -0.40 28.84 -19.13
C LEU A 103 -0.49 27.32 -19.05
N ARG A 104 0.61 26.73 -18.57
CA ARG A 104 0.71 25.31 -18.23
C ARG A 104 1.27 25.12 -16.82
N ARG A 105 0.83 24.09 -16.12
CA ARG A 105 1.40 23.68 -14.84
C ARG A 105 1.65 22.19 -14.82
N ARG A 106 2.57 21.73 -13.96
CA ARG A 106 2.75 20.29 -13.71
C ARG A 106 1.49 19.75 -13.06
N GLN A 107 1.01 18.61 -13.56
CA GLN A 107 -0.15 17.93 -13.00
C GLN A 107 0.20 17.35 -11.63
N THR A 108 -0.69 17.49 -10.66
CA THR A 108 -0.60 16.74 -9.39
C THR A 108 -1.35 15.42 -9.56
N VAL A 109 -0.72 14.30 -9.21
CA VAL A 109 -1.28 12.95 -9.33
C VAL A 109 -1.06 12.17 -8.03
N PRO A 110 -1.99 11.29 -7.62
CA PRO A 110 -1.77 10.42 -6.48
C PRO A 110 -0.57 9.49 -6.72
N ARG A 111 0.12 9.11 -5.65
CA ARG A 111 1.17 8.08 -5.70
C ARG A 111 0.54 6.72 -5.99
N LYS A 112 1.31 5.86 -6.66
CA LYS A 112 0.92 4.46 -6.85
C LYS A 112 1.03 3.75 -5.51
N LEU A 113 0.06 2.89 -5.20
CA LEU A 113 0.08 2.02 -4.04
C LEU A 113 0.67 0.67 -4.45
N LEU A 114 1.63 0.16 -3.69
CA LEU A 114 2.16 -1.20 -3.80
C LEU A 114 1.88 -1.90 -2.48
N ILE A 115 1.22 -3.06 -2.51
CA ILE A 115 1.01 -3.91 -1.35
C ILE A 115 1.70 -5.25 -1.61
N LEU A 116 2.55 -5.66 -0.68
CA LEU A 116 3.16 -6.99 -0.64
C LEU A 116 2.52 -7.76 0.53
N ILE A 117 1.95 -8.92 0.24
CA ILE A 117 1.25 -9.75 1.22
C ILE A 117 2.06 -11.03 1.43
N ASP A 118 2.42 -11.31 2.68
CA ASP A 118 3.04 -12.57 3.05
C ASP A 118 1.99 -13.69 3.04
N VAL A 119 2.30 -14.79 2.34
CA VAL A 119 1.43 -15.98 2.25
C VAL A 119 2.08 -17.24 2.82
N SER A 120 3.19 -17.08 3.54
CA SER A 120 3.88 -18.18 4.22
C SER A 120 3.00 -18.89 5.25
N GLY A 121 3.42 -20.10 5.62
CA GLY A 121 2.64 -20.98 6.50
C GLY A 121 2.34 -20.41 7.89
N SER A 122 3.15 -19.49 8.42
CA SER A 122 2.88 -18.81 9.70
C SER A 122 1.79 -17.75 9.60
N MET A 123 1.59 -17.17 8.41
CA MET A 123 0.64 -16.08 8.19
C MET A 123 -0.79 -16.54 7.87
N LYS A 124 -1.02 -17.86 7.82
CA LYS A 124 -2.29 -18.50 7.43
C LYS A 124 -3.53 -17.90 8.08
N LEU A 125 -3.45 -17.57 9.36
CA LEU A 125 -4.58 -17.02 10.13
C LEU A 125 -5.02 -15.63 9.62
N HIS A 126 -4.08 -14.83 9.11
CA HIS A 126 -4.30 -13.43 8.74
C HIS A 126 -4.40 -13.19 7.23
N THR A 127 -3.88 -14.11 6.42
CA THR A 127 -3.83 -13.98 4.96
C THR A 127 -5.19 -13.64 4.33
N SER A 128 -6.27 -14.26 4.82
CA SER A 128 -7.64 -14.00 4.36
C SER A 128 -8.04 -12.52 4.52
N ASP A 129 -7.75 -11.92 5.67
CA ASP A 129 -8.12 -10.54 5.95
C ASP A 129 -7.25 -9.54 5.19
N TYR A 130 -5.97 -9.86 4.98
CA TYR A 130 -5.10 -9.05 4.12
C TYR A 130 -5.55 -9.05 2.67
N LEU A 131 -6.04 -10.18 2.15
CA LEU A 131 -6.58 -10.24 0.80
C LEU A 131 -7.90 -9.48 0.67
N LYS A 132 -8.76 -9.49 1.70
CA LYS A 132 -9.95 -8.63 1.74
C LYS A 132 -9.58 -7.15 1.73
N LEU A 133 -8.57 -6.75 2.51
CA LEU A 133 -8.05 -5.39 2.53
C LEU A 133 -7.45 -5.00 1.17
N ALA A 134 -6.67 -5.88 0.57
CA ALA A 134 -6.07 -5.66 -0.73
C ALA A 134 -7.10 -5.56 -1.85
N HIS A 135 -8.17 -6.36 -1.81
CA HIS A 135 -9.33 -6.21 -2.69
C HIS A 135 -9.93 -4.82 -2.53
N ALA A 136 -10.25 -4.41 -1.31
CA ALA A 136 -10.80 -3.07 -1.04
C ALA A 136 -9.84 -1.96 -1.52
N ALA A 137 -8.53 -2.15 -1.40
CA ALA A 137 -7.53 -1.21 -1.88
C ALA A 137 -7.50 -1.11 -3.42
N VAL A 138 -7.58 -2.23 -4.14
CA VAL A 138 -7.68 -2.24 -5.61
C VAL A 138 -8.98 -1.60 -6.10
N GLN A 139 -10.07 -1.78 -5.37
CA GLN A 139 -11.36 -1.16 -5.69
C GLN A 139 -11.44 0.33 -5.31
N GLY A 140 -10.55 0.80 -4.43
CA GLY A 140 -10.59 2.17 -3.86
C GLY A 140 -9.49 3.10 -4.36
N ALA A 141 -8.36 2.58 -4.85
CA ALA A 141 -7.25 3.37 -5.35
C ALA A 141 -7.21 3.38 -6.88
N ASP A 142 -6.94 4.55 -7.47
CA ASP A 142 -6.80 4.70 -8.94
C ASP A 142 -5.67 3.82 -9.51
N ARG A 143 -4.60 3.62 -8.73
CA ARG A 143 -3.37 2.96 -9.15
C ARG A 143 -2.78 2.13 -8.00
N ALA A 144 -3.28 0.92 -7.83
CA ALA A 144 -2.72 -0.07 -6.91
C ALA A 144 -2.10 -1.26 -7.65
N GLU A 145 -1.01 -1.79 -7.09
CA GLU A 145 -0.39 -3.04 -7.46
C GLU A 145 -0.26 -3.92 -6.21
N ILE A 146 -0.70 -5.17 -6.32
CA ILE A 146 -0.74 -6.13 -5.23
C ILE A 146 0.01 -7.38 -5.64
N PHE A 147 0.94 -7.80 -4.79
CA PHE A 147 1.66 -9.05 -4.93
C PHE A 147 1.57 -9.86 -3.65
N THR A 148 1.59 -11.17 -3.78
CA THR A 148 1.83 -12.10 -2.69
C THR A 148 3.28 -12.58 -2.76
N PHE A 149 3.91 -12.77 -1.62
CA PHE A 149 5.25 -13.35 -1.52
C PHE A 149 5.25 -14.53 -0.56
N GLY A 150 5.87 -15.63 -0.98
CA GLY A 150 6.06 -16.87 -0.23
C GLY A 150 7.32 -17.57 -0.73
N THR A 151 7.19 -18.71 -1.41
CA THR A 151 8.28 -19.30 -2.20
C THR A 151 8.49 -18.57 -3.55
N ARG A 152 7.48 -17.82 -4.01
CA ARG A 152 7.48 -17.02 -5.25
C ARG A 152 6.78 -15.69 -5.04
N LEU A 153 7.08 -14.73 -5.91
CA LEU A 153 6.40 -13.44 -6.00
C LEU A 153 5.31 -13.49 -7.07
N THR A 154 4.05 -13.46 -6.67
CA THR A 154 2.90 -13.59 -7.59
C THR A 154 2.12 -12.29 -7.64
N ARG A 155 1.94 -11.74 -8.84
CA ARG A 155 1.12 -10.53 -9.05
C ARG A 155 -0.37 -10.89 -9.07
N ILE A 156 -1.12 -10.42 -8.08
CA ILE A 156 -2.54 -10.72 -7.93
C ILE A 156 -3.48 -9.54 -8.26
N THR A 157 -2.93 -8.37 -8.62
CA THR A 157 -3.70 -7.15 -8.96
C THR A 157 -4.86 -7.41 -9.91
N THR A 158 -4.65 -8.19 -10.98
CA THR A 158 -5.65 -8.42 -12.02
C THR A 158 -6.84 -9.23 -11.50
N ALA A 159 -6.60 -10.26 -10.67
CA ALA A 159 -7.66 -11.03 -10.04
C ALA A 159 -8.49 -10.16 -9.08
N LEU A 160 -7.81 -9.31 -8.30
CA LEU A 160 -8.45 -8.40 -7.35
C LEU A 160 -9.25 -7.25 -7.99
N ARG A 161 -9.13 -7.01 -9.30
CA ARG A 161 -9.97 -6.03 -10.03
C ARG A 161 -11.42 -6.49 -10.19
N ILE A 162 -11.70 -7.78 -10.06
CA ILE A 162 -13.08 -8.30 -10.11
C ILE A 162 -13.88 -7.65 -8.97
N ARG A 163 -15.03 -7.06 -9.32
CA ARG A 163 -15.84 -6.27 -8.38
C ARG A 163 -16.44 -7.13 -7.28
N ASP A 164 -16.89 -8.34 -7.64
CA ASP A 164 -17.34 -9.33 -6.68
C ASP A 164 -16.14 -9.87 -5.89
N ARG A 165 -16.18 -9.71 -4.57
CA ARG A 165 -15.05 -10.04 -3.69
C ARG A 165 -14.79 -11.54 -3.68
N ASP A 166 -15.84 -12.36 -3.62
CA ASP A 166 -15.68 -13.80 -3.43
C ASP A 166 -15.11 -14.42 -4.73
N GLN A 167 -15.56 -13.95 -5.91
CA GLN A 167 -14.94 -14.31 -7.19
C GLN A 167 -13.49 -13.84 -7.30
N ALA A 168 -13.18 -12.62 -6.84
CA ALA A 168 -11.82 -12.10 -6.84
C ALA A 168 -10.89 -12.98 -5.99
N LEU A 169 -11.33 -13.33 -4.77
CA LEU A 169 -10.56 -14.15 -3.85
C LEU A 169 -10.41 -15.60 -4.35
N ALA A 170 -11.45 -16.20 -4.95
CA ALA A 170 -11.35 -17.51 -5.58
C ALA A 170 -10.32 -17.51 -6.73
N ARG A 171 -10.28 -16.43 -7.53
CA ARG A 171 -9.27 -16.25 -8.58
C ARG A 171 -7.87 -16.10 -8.01
N VAL A 172 -7.71 -15.42 -6.87
CA VAL A 172 -6.42 -15.31 -6.18
C VAL A 172 -5.97 -16.67 -5.62
N ALA A 173 -6.87 -17.45 -5.02
CA ALA A 173 -6.57 -18.81 -4.55
C ALA A 173 -6.03 -19.68 -5.69
N ALA A 174 -6.59 -19.58 -6.89
CA ALA A 174 -6.15 -20.33 -8.07
C ALA A 174 -4.84 -19.82 -8.71
N LEU A 175 -4.36 -18.63 -8.36
CA LEU A 175 -3.13 -18.04 -8.91
C LEU A 175 -1.91 -18.24 -8.00
N VAL A 176 -2.14 -18.45 -6.72
CA VAL A 176 -1.08 -18.59 -5.72
C VAL A 176 -1.05 -20.05 -5.33
N ASP A 177 -0.07 -20.80 -5.83
CA ASP A 177 0.09 -22.21 -5.49
C ASP A 177 0.76 -22.40 -4.11
N ASP A 178 1.41 -21.34 -3.61
CA ASP A 178 2.34 -21.39 -2.47
C ASP A 178 1.70 -21.04 -1.12
N TRP A 179 0.38 -21.15 -0.98
CA TRP A 179 -0.29 -20.86 0.30
C TRP A 179 0.23 -21.71 1.47
N ASP A 180 0.82 -22.88 1.17
CA ASP A 180 1.33 -23.84 2.14
C ASP A 180 2.87 -23.92 2.19
N GLY A 181 3.58 -23.26 1.28
CA GLY A 181 5.02 -23.43 1.08
C GLY A 181 5.87 -22.41 1.84
N GLY A 182 6.92 -22.86 2.52
CA GLY A 182 7.82 -22.05 3.35
C GLY A 182 8.48 -20.85 2.65
N THR A 183 8.88 -19.86 3.42
CA THR A 183 9.46 -18.59 2.94
C THR A 183 10.83 -18.81 2.29
N ARG A 184 10.99 -18.50 0.99
CA ARG A 184 12.30 -18.38 0.35
C ARG A 184 12.51 -16.92 -0.06
N MET A 185 13.11 -16.11 0.83
CA MET A 185 13.66 -14.81 0.46
C MET A 185 15.12 -15.02 0.05
N GLY A 186 15.38 -14.95 -1.26
CA GLY A 186 16.72 -14.99 -1.86
C GLY A 186 16.74 -14.13 -3.12
#